data_AF-A0A5N5FP25-F1
#
_entry.id   AF-A0A5N5FP25-F1
#
_cell.length_a   1.000
_cell.length_b   1.000
_cell.length_c   1.000
_cell.angle_alpha   90.00
_cell.angle_beta   90.00
_cell.angle_gamma   90.00
#
_symmetry.space_group_name_H-M   'P 1'
#
loop_
_entity.id
_entity.type
_entity.pdbx_description
1 polymer ?
#
loop_
_entity_poly.entity_id
_entity_poly.type
_entity_poly.pdbx_seq_one_letter_code
_entity_poly.pdbx_strand_id
1 'polypeptide(L)'
;MKYSCEINDLFKKNDCYDPLDPNGNFTVTFDTYDWADDGYLAKVTIQNFYQYRHVDKPGWQLGWVWQQNEVIWSITGAFANDQGNCSAYQTDIPHSCKKNPEIVDLTPDALLDNKSEDCCRGGVLDAWAINPSKSLSSFGIKVGNLGGYPFNGNPPLNLTLKAPGLGYTCGPLLNVDPTVSTDFGGRRQRPVFSKHFN
;
A
#
# COMPACT_ATOMS: atom_id res chain seq x y z
N MET A 1 1.27 9.62 -9.44
CA MET A 1 -0.15 9.76 -9.05
C MET A 1 -0.23 9.26 -7.63
N LYS A 2 -0.80 10.03 -6.72
CA LYS A 2 -0.82 9.67 -5.32
C LYS A 2 -2.25 9.55 -4.83
N TYR A 3 -2.59 8.38 -4.32
CA TYR A 3 -3.89 8.13 -3.72
C TYR A 3 -3.70 7.80 -2.26
N SER A 4 -4.43 8.47 -1.39
CA SER A 4 -4.41 8.18 0.04
C SER A 4 -5.83 7.97 0.53
N CYS A 5 -5.98 7.11 1.53
CA CYS A 5 -7.22 7.04 2.27
C CYS A 5 -6.94 6.84 3.75
N GLU A 6 -7.76 7.52 4.55
CA GLU A 6 -7.83 7.34 5.98
C GLU A 6 -8.72 6.15 6.30
N ILE A 7 -8.13 5.22 7.03
CA ILE A 7 -8.80 4.05 7.55
C ILE A 7 -9.29 4.39 8.94
N ASN A 8 -10.60 4.61 9.04
CA ASN A 8 -11.29 4.81 10.30
C ASN A 8 -11.91 3.48 10.75
N ASP A 9 -11.99 3.27 12.06
CA ASP A 9 -12.58 2.06 12.65
C ASP A 9 -14.03 1.89 12.15
N LEU A 10 -14.30 0.76 11.48
CA LEU A 10 -15.51 0.51 10.70
C LEU A 10 -16.80 0.52 11.51
N PHE A 11 -16.65 0.42 12.83
CA PHE A 11 -17.74 0.48 13.76
C PHE A 11 -17.46 1.60 14.77
N LYS A 12 -18.09 2.76 14.56
CA LYS A 12 -18.65 3.53 15.69
C LYS A 12 -19.82 2.77 16.33
N LYS A 13 -19.67 1.47 16.56
CA LYS A 13 -20.47 0.71 17.50
C LYS A 13 -19.66 0.77 18.79
N ASN A 14 -20.32 1.05 19.90
CA ASN A 14 -19.78 1.48 21.21
C ASN A 14 -18.58 0.71 21.84
N ASP A 15 -17.97 -0.24 21.15
CA ASP A 15 -16.89 -1.11 21.66
C ASP A 15 -15.48 -0.80 21.09
N CYS A 16 -15.31 0.14 20.15
CA CYS A 16 -14.00 0.42 19.51
C CYS A 16 -13.55 1.88 19.49
N TYR A 17 -14.41 2.79 19.96
CA TYR A 17 -14.01 4.16 20.23
C TYR A 17 -12.99 4.15 21.36
N ASP A 18 -11.74 4.52 21.05
CA ASP A 18 -10.71 4.73 22.06
C ASP A 18 -10.76 6.20 22.49
N PRO A 19 -11.35 6.51 23.67
CA PRO A 19 -11.39 7.88 24.16
C PRO A 19 -10.00 8.45 24.45
N LEU A 20 -8.96 7.61 24.56
CA LEU A 20 -7.58 8.03 24.75
C LEU A 20 -6.89 8.39 23.42
N ASP A 21 -7.47 7.98 22.29
CA ASP A 21 -6.93 8.29 20.95
C ASP A 21 -8.04 8.55 19.92
N PRO A 22 -8.84 9.61 20.11
CA PRO A 22 -10.01 9.87 19.29
C PRO A 22 -9.70 10.30 17.86
N ASN A 23 -8.44 10.64 17.56
CA ASN A 23 -7.96 11.10 16.25
C ASN A 23 -6.98 10.12 15.60
N GLY A 24 -6.70 8.98 16.22
CA GLY A 24 -5.84 7.95 15.65
C GLY A 24 -6.49 7.29 14.44
N ASN A 25 -5.71 7.13 13.37
CA ASN A 25 -6.12 6.44 12.17
C ASN A 25 -4.93 5.69 11.54
N PHE A 26 -5.22 4.82 10.59
CA PHE A 26 -4.22 4.38 9.63
C PHE A 26 -4.39 5.16 8.34
N THR A 27 -3.30 5.43 7.63
CA THR A 27 -3.39 5.87 6.23
C THR A 27 -2.68 4.89 5.34
N VAL A 28 -3.25 4.67 4.16
CA VAL A 28 -2.61 3.87 3.11
C VAL A 28 -2.47 4.73 1.88
N THR A 29 -1.24 4.83 1.40
CA THR A 29 -0.88 5.67 0.26
C THR A 29 -0.33 4.81 -0.86
N PHE A 30 -0.87 4.97 -2.06
CA PHE A 30 -0.31 4.46 -3.31
C PHE A 30 0.35 5.61 -4.04
N ASP A 31 1.67 5.57 -4.18
CA ASP A 31 2.46 6.62 -4.83
C ASP A 31 3.11 6.08 -6.11
N THR A 32 2.47 6.33 -7.24
CA THR A 32 2.95 5.92 -8.57
C THR A 32 4.06 6.86 -9.04
N TYR A 33 5.27 6.31 -9.20
CA TYR A 33 6.46 7.09 -9.52
C TYR A 33 7.06 6.84 -10.90
N ASP A 34 6.70 5.76 -11.58
CA ASP A 34 7.14 5.50 -12.95
C ASP A 34 6.09 4.77 -13.78
N TRP A 35 6.18 4.88 -15.10
CA TRP A 35 5.40 4.08 -16.04
C TRP A 35 6.24 2.90 -16.52
N ALA A 36 5.61 1.74 -16.62
CA ALA A 36 6.15 0.56 -17.28
C ALA A 36 5.43 0.34 -18.61
N ASP A 37 5.99 -0.53 -19.46
CA ASP A 37 5.46 -0.77 -20.81
C ASP A 37 3.97 -1.17 -20.84
N ASP A 38 3.49 -1.86 -19.81
CA ASP A 38 2.12 -2.34 -19.68
C ASP A 38 1.41 -1.89 -18.39
N GLY A 39 1.99 -0.92 -17.68
CA GLY A 39 1.50 -0.52 -16.38
C GLY A 39 2.33 0.53 -15.67
N TYR A 40 2.52 0.42 -14.35
CA TYR A 40 3.23 1.42 -13.57
C TYR A 40 3.99 0.83 -12.38
N LEU A 41 4.94 1.60 -11.87
CA LEU A 41 5.62 1.35 -10.60
C LEU A 41 5.03 2.23 -9.50
N ALA A 42 4.73 1.64 -8.34
CA ALA A 42 4.22 2.37 -7.19
C ALA A 42 4.87 1.94 -5.88
N LYS A 43 5.06 2.90 -4.96
CA LYS A 43 5.35 2.64 -3.55
C LYS A 43 4.03 2.66 -2.80
N VAL A 44 3.73 1.59 -2.06
CA VAL A 44 2.58 1.51 -1.17
C VAL A 44 3.07 1.68 0.26
N THR A 45 2.50 2.62 0.99
CA THR A 45 2.87 2.91 2.38
C THR A 45 1.65 2.78 3.28
N ILE A 46 1.79 2.05 4.37
CA ILE A 46 0.83 1.96 5.47
C ILE A 46 1.44 2.73 6.63
N GLN A 47 0.71 3.71 7.16
CA GLN A 47 1.15 4.58 8.24
C GLN A 47 0.16 4.46 9.39
N ASN A 48 0.67 4.17 10.58
CA ASN A 48 -0.07 4.18 11.83
C ASN A 48 0.07 5.57 12.47
N PHE A 49 -1.03 6.28 12.68
CA PHE A 49 -1.08 7.55 13.41
C PHE A 49 -1.72 7.42 14.79
N TYR A 50 -2.09 6.22 15.22
CA TYR A 50 -2.50 6.01 16.61
C TYR A 50 -1.35 6.34 17.57
N GLN A 51 -1.66 7.01 18.68
CA GLN A 51 -0.73 7.39 19.73
C GLN A 51 -0.29 6.18 20.58
N TYR A 52 -1.20 5.24 20.84
CA TYR A 52 -0.96 4.13 21.77
C TYR A 52 -1.29 2.75 21.20
N ARG A 53 -1.92 2.68 20.02
CA ARG A 53 -2.33 1.41 19.40
C ARG A 53 -1.26 0.91 18.45
N HIS A 54 -0.71 -0.26 18.76
CA HIS A 54 0.24 -0.97 17.91
C HIS A 54 -0.49 -1.97 17.01
N VAL A 55 0.13 -2.34 15.89
CA VAL A 55 -0.18 -3.57 15.17
C VAL A 55 0.83 -4.60 15.63
N ASP A 56 0.39 -5.53 16.46
CA ASP A 56 1.20 -6.66 16.92
C ASP A 56 1.16 -7.84 15.93
N LYS A 57 1.81 -8.95 16.29
CA LYS A 57 1.70 -10.21 15.52
C LYS A 57 0.24 -10.72 15.52
N PRO A 58 -0.26 -11.28 14.41
CA PRO A 58 0.46 -11.73 13.21
C PRO A 58 0.80 -10.63 12.19
N GLY A 59 0.56 -9.36 12.51
CA GLY A 59 0.88 -8.22 11.65
C GLY A 59 -0.30 -7.77 10.79
N TRP A 60 -0.09 -6.70 10.03
CA TRP A 60 -1.08 -6.19 9.09
C TRP A 60 -1.23 -7.09 7.85
N GLN A 61 -2.42 -7.08 7.25
CA GLN A 61 -2.70 -7.59 5.91
C GLN A 61 -3.48 -6.53 5.13
N LEU A 62 -2.97 -6.14 3.97
CA LEU A 62 -3.55 -5.10 3.14
C LEU A 62 -4.18 -5.73 1.90
N GLY A 63 -5.50 -5.60 1.73
CA GLY A 63 -6.21 -6.12 0.57
C GLY A 63 -6.90 -5.01 -0.21
N TRP A 64 -7.07 -5.19 -1.51
CA TRP A 64 -7.86 -4.28 -2.35
C TRP A 64 -8.46 -5.02 -3.54
N VAL A 65 -9.20 -4.32 -4.39
CA VAL A 65 -9.78 -4.85 -5.62
C VAL A 65 -9.31 -4.02 -6.80
N TRP A 66 -8.70 -4.66 -7.79
CA TRP A 66 -8.35 -4.01 -9.06
C TRP A 66 -9.59 -3.59 -9.84
N GLN A 67 -9.54 -2.53 -10.64
CA GLN A 67 -10.73 -2.06 -11.37
C GLN A 67 -11.02 -2.90 -12.62
N GLN A 68 -9.98 -3.39 -13.27
CA GLN A 68 -9.98 -4.14 -14.52
C GLN A 68 -9.20 -5.46 -14.36
N ASN A 69 -8.26 -5.78 -15.23
CA ASN A 69 -7.53 -7.04 -15.20
C ASN A 69 -6.09 -6.86 -14.73
N GLU A 70 -5.84 -5.83 -13.92
CA GLU A 70 -4.50 -5.51 -13.41
C GLU A 70 -3.90 -6.71 -12.68
N VAL A 71 -2.59 -6.88 -12.86
CA VAL A 71 -1.80 -7.93 -12.19
C VAL A 71 -0.60 -7.31 -11.48
N ILE A 72 -0.10 -7.99 -10.46
CA ILE A 72 1.16 -7.65 -9.82
C ILE A 72 2.25 -8.45 -10.51
N TRP A 73 3.08 -7.79 -11.32
CA TRP A 73 4.22 -8.42 -11.96
C TRP A 73 5.30 -8.78 -10.94
N SER A 74 5.66 -7.84 -10.08
CA SER A 74 6.64 -8.03 -9.02
C SER A 74 6.33 -7.15 -7.82
N ILE A 75 6.84 -7.57 -6.67
CA ILE A 75 6.69 -6.89 -5.37
C ILE A 75 8.00 -6.99 -4.59
N THR A 76 8.34 -5.92 -3.86
CA THR A 76 9.51 -5.86 -2.97
C THR A 76 9.10 -5.28 -1.63
N GLY A 77 9.64 -5.78 -0.52
CA GLY A 77 9.29 -5.39 0.84
C GLY A 77 8.08 -6.11 1.44
N ALA A 78 7.25 -6.73 0.59
CA ALA A 78 6.06 -7.48 0.97
C ALA A 78 5.81 -8.60 -0.04
N PHE A 79 4.77 -9.41 0.16
CA PHE A 79 4.32 -10.40 -0.82
C PHE A 79 2.80 -10.55 -0.82
N ALA A 80 2.23 -10.87 -1.99
CA ALA A 80 0.87 -11.37 -2.07
C ALA A 80 0.80 -12.80 -1.51
N ASN A 81 -0.15 -13.07 -0.62
CA ASN A 81 -0.32 -14.40 0.00
C ASN A 81 -0.94 -15.45 -0.94
N ASP A 82 -1.47 -15.03 -2.09
CA ASP A 82 -2.13 -15.87 -3.08
C ASP A 82 -1.83 -15.33 -4.50
N GLN A 83 -1.25 -16.19 -5.34
CA GLN A 83 -0.94 -15.87 -6.74
C GLN A 83 -2.20 -15.85 -7.62
N GLY A 84 -3.24 -16.61 -7.26
CA GLY A 84 -4.43 -16.81 -8.08
C GLY A 84 -4.19 -17.53 -9.40
N ASN A 85 -5.12 -17.37 -10.33
CA ASN A 85 -5.04 -18.02 -11.64
C ASN A 85 -4.30 -17.14 -12.65
N CYS A 86 -3.01 -17.43 -12.86
CA CYS A 86 -2.17 -16.78 -13.86
C CYS A 86 -2.07 -17.56 -15.18
N SER A 87 -2.96 -18.51 -15.48
CA SER A 87 -2.85 -19.39 -16.67
C SER A 87 -2.84 -18.66 -18.02
N ALA A 88 -3.23 -17.39 -18.06
CA ALA A 88 -3.17 -16.55 -19.26
C ALA A 88 -1.72 -16.18 -19.66
N TYR A 89 -0.75 -16.32 -18.75
CA TYR A 89 0.64 -15.95 -18.92
C TYR A 89 1.53 -17.20 -19.11
N GLN A 90 2.26 -17.28 -20.22
CA GLN A 90 3.00 -18.50 -20.61
C GLN A 90 4.51 -18.42 -20.35
N THR A 91 5.11 -17.24 -20.44
CA THR A 91 6.57 -17.06 -20.30
C THR A 91 6.92 -16.46 -18.95
N ASP A 92 6.49 -15.22 -18.72
CA ASP A 92 6.68 -14.51 -17.47
C ASP A 92 5.37 -14.58 -16.69
N ILE A 93 5.42 -15.21 -15.52
CA ILE A 93 4.25 -15.38 -14.66
C ILE A 93 4.24 -14.24 -13.63
N PRO A 94 3.15 -13.45 -13.54
CA PRO A 94 3.04 -12.41 -12.52
C PRO A 94 3.13 -12.97 -11.10
N HIS A 95 3.64 -12.17 -10.16
CA HIS A 95 3.60 -12.47 -8.73
C HIS A 95 2.18 -12.75 -8.24
N SER A 96 1.17 -12.01 -8.71
CA SER A 96 -0.24 -12.33 -8.45
C SER A 96 -1.16 -11.83 -9.56
N CYS A 97 -2.10 -12.70 -9.97
CA CYS A 97 -3.19 -12.41 -10.90
C CYS A 97 -4.55 -12.36 -10.18
N LYS A 98 -4.56 -12.32 -8.85
CA LYS A 98 -5.81 -12.13 -8.09
C LYS A 98 -6.38 -10.75 -8.39
N LYS A 99 -7.67 -10.73 -8.74
CA LYS A 99 -8.47 -9.50 -8.83
C LYS A 99 -8.54 -8.75 -7.49
N ASN A 100 -8.47 -9.50 -6.39
CA ASN A 100 -8.52 -9.00 -5.02
C ASN A 100 -7.31 -9.50 -4.20
N PRO A 101 -6.08 -9.02 -4.47
CA PRO A 101 -4.90 -9.52 -3.78
C PRO A 101 -4.93 -9.13 -2.30
N GLU A 102 -4.37 -9.99 -1.44
CA GLU A 102 -4.02 -9.67 -0.05
C GLU A 102 -2.50 -9.68 0.09
N ILE A 103 -1.95 -8.56 0.54
CA ILE A 103 -0.52 -8.34 0.71
C ILE A 103 -0.18 -8.40 2.20
N VAL A 104 0.94 -9.06 2.48
CA VAL A 104 1.50 -9.20 3.82
C VAL A 104 2.97 -8.80 3.81
N ASP A 105 3.42 -8.22 4.92
CA ASP A 105 4.80 -7.80 5.08
C ASP A 105 5.76 -9.00 5.09
N LEU A 106 7.00 -8.76 4.66
CA LEU A 106 8.06 -9.75 4.85
C LEU A 106 8.47 -9.83 6.31
N THR A 107 9.10 -10.93 6.70
CA THR A 107 9.71 -11.09 8.03
C THR A 107 11.16 -10.59 8.03
N PRO A 108 11.75 -10.30 9.21
CA PRO A 108 13.11 -9.75 9.29
C PRO A 108 14.20 -10.63 8.68
N ASP A 109 13.96 -11.94 8.56
CA ASP A 109 14.84 -12.94 7.95
C ASP A 109 14.79 -12.97 6.42
N ALA A 110 13.93 -12.15 5.78
CA ALA A 110 13.92 -12.02 4.32
C ALA A 110 15.29 -11.62 3.75
N LEU A 111 15.59 -12.15 2.55
CA LEU A 111 16.80 -11.84 1.79
C LEU A 111 16.89 -10.34 1.50
N LEU A 112 18.11 -9.79 1.53
CA LEU A 112 18.35 -8.35 1.40
C LEU A 112 17.77 -7.78 0.10
N ASP A 113 17.88 -8.52 -1.01
CA ASP A 113 17.40 -8.09 -2.32
C ASP A 113 15.88 -7.94 -2.39
N ASN A 114 15.14 -8.61 -1.49
CA ASN A 114 13.69 -8.53 -1.40
C ASN A 114 13.22 -7.46 -0.42
N LYS A 115 14.12 -6.82 0.34
CA LYS A 115 13.78 -5.78 1.31
C LYS A 115 13.64 -4.43 0.62
N SER A 116 12.70 -3.63 1.10
CA SER A 116 12.58 -2.21 0.79
C SER A 116 12.82 -1.36 2.04
N GLU A 117 12.79 -0.05 1.86
CA GLU A 117 12.77 0.89 2.97
C GLU A 117 11.52 0.66 3.85
N ASP A 118 11.69 0.81 5.16
CA ASP A 118 10.62 0.75 6.18
C ASP A 118 9.79 -0.56 6.22
N CYS A 119 10.21 -1.63 5.56
CA CYS A 119 9.49 -2.90 5.52
C CYS A 119 9.96 -3.90 6.59
N CYS A 120 9.40 -5.09 6.45
CA CYS A 120 10.01 -6.36 6.76
C CYS A 120 10.08 -6.67 8.26
N ARG A 121 9.04 -6.25 8.98
CA ARG A 121 8.87 -6.47 10.42
C ARG A 121 7.81 -7.52 10.72
N GLY A 122 7.41 -8.32 9.73
CA GLY A 122 6.32 -9.28 9.85
C GLY A 122 4.99 -8.60 10.13
N GLY A 123 4.80 -7.40 9.59
CA GLY A 123 3.56 -6.66 9.65
C GLY A 123 3.36 -5.89 10.96
N VAL A 124 4.39 -5.81 11.80
CA VAL A 124 4.34 -5.03 13.04
C VAL A 124 4.50 -3.54 12.75
N LEU A 125 3.60 -2.74 13.31
CA LEU A 125 3.62 -1.27 13.28
C LEU A 125 3.52 -0.72 14.69
N ASP A 126 4.49 0.09 15.08
CA ASP A 126 4.42 0.78 16.36
C ASP A 126 3.35 1.90 16.32
N ALA A 127 2.81 2.24 17.48
CA ALA A 127 2.04 3.47 17.63
C ALA A 127 2.96 4.68 17.38
N TRP A 128 2.43 5.71 16.70
CA TRP A 128 3.17 6.91 16.31
C TRP A 128 3.85 7.59 17.50
N ALA A 129 3.14 7.79 18.62
CA ALA A 129 3.70 8.50 19.77
C ALA A 129 4.80 7.72 20.49
N ILE A 130 4.79 6.39 20.36
CA ILE A 130 5.77 5.51 21.00
C ILE A 130 7.03 5.43 20.14
N ASN A 131 6.88 5.18 18.84
CA ASN A 131 8.00 5.06 17.94
C ASN A 131 7.64 5.46 16.50
N PRO A 132 7.77 6.76 16.16
CA PRO A 132 7.45 7.27 14.82
C PRO A 132 8.20 6.53 13.71
N SER A 133 9.47 6.17 13.94
CA SER A 133 10.30 5.50 12.91
C SER A 133 9.84 4.09 12.55
N LYS A 134 9.05 3.43 13.41
CA LYS A 134 8.51 2.08 13.16
C LYS A 134 6.99 2.05 13.05
N SER A 135 6.38 3.23 12.96
CA SER A 135 4.93 3.39 12.80
C SER A 135 4.46 3.23 11.36
N LEU A 136 5.38 3.01 10.42
CA LEU A 136 5.08 2.95 9.00
C LEU A 136 5.73 1.74 8.34
N SER A 137 5.04 1.12 7.40
CA SER A 137 5.57 0.05 6.56
C SER A 137 5.39 0.40 5.09
N SER A 138 6.37 0.09 4.26
CA SER A 138 6.26 0.36 2.82
C SER A 138 6.78 -0.78 1.96
N PHE A 139 6.22 -0.92 0.76
CA PHE A 139 6.61 -1.92 -0.22
C PHE A 139 6.44 -1.37 -1.64
N GLY A 140 7.25 -1.88 -2.58
CA GLY A 140 7.19 -1.52 -3.99
C GLY A 140 6.39 -2.53 -4.79
N ILE A 141 5.60 -2.08 -5.77
CA ILE A 141 4.87 -2.93 -6.71
C ILE A 141 5.08 -2.48 -8.15
N LYS A 142 5.26 -3.45 -9.05
CA LYS A 142 5.08 -3.27 -10.49
C LYS A 142 3.71 -3.81 -10.88
N VAL A 143 2.80 -2.92 -11.24
CA VAL A 143 1.45 -3.25 -11.71
C VAL A 143 1.46 -3.28 -13.23
N GLY A 144 0.74 -4.22 -13.84
CA GLY A 144 0.61 -4.36 -15.29
C GLY A 144 -0.81 -4.66 -15.74
N ASN A 145 -0.97 -4.95 -17.03
CA ASN A 145 -2.23 -5.28 -17.68
C ASN A 145 -3.34 -4.21 -17.56
N LEU A 146 -2.98 -2.92 -17.74
CA LEU A 146 -3.92 -1.79 -17.65
C LEU A 146 -4.90 -1.63 -18.83
N GLY A 147 -5.02 -2.61 -19.72
CA GLY A 147 -6.04 -2.58 -20.79
C GLY A 147 -5.73 -1.69 -22.01
N GLY A 148 -4.46 -1.33 -22.22
CA GLY A 148 -4.00 -0.62 -23.42
C GLY A 148 -4.02 0.91 -23.32
N TYR A 149 -3.37 1.56 -24.29
CA TYR A 149 -3.12 3.01 -24.27
C TYR A 149 -4.38 3.83 -24.65
N PRO A 150 -4.66 4.98 -23.99
CA PRO A 150 -3.87 5.60 -22.92
C PRO A 150 -4.05 4.91 -21.57
N PHE A 151 -2.93 4.66 -20.88
CA PHE A 151 -2.93 4.05 -19.56
C PHE A 151 -3.59 4.99 -18.54
N ASN A 152 -4.76 4.59 -18.05
CA ASN A 152 -5.40 5.25 -16.93
C ASN A 152 -5.11 4.43 -15.67
N GLY A 153 -4.07 4.82 -14.93
CA GLY A 153 -3.79 4.27 -13.60
C GLY A 153 -4.90 4.68 -12.64
N ASN A 154 -5.98 3.91 -12.61
CA ASN A 154 -7.08 4.12 -11.68
C ASN A 154 -6.66 3.59 -10.29
N PRO A 155 -7.07 4.27 -9.21
CA PRO A 155 -6.81 3.77 -7.87
C PRO A 155 -7.55 2.44 -7.65
N PRO A 156 -6.98 1.52 -6.86
CA PRO A 156 -7.68 0.31 -6.49
C PRO A 156 -8.95 0.63 -5.67
N LEU A 157 -9.90 -0.28 -5.66
CA LEU A 157 -11.17 -0.14 -4.95
C LEU A 157 -11.18 -1.00 -3.68
N ASN A 158 -12.09 -0.69 -2.76
CA ASN A 158 -12.38 -1.51 -1.58
C ASN A 158 -11.13 -1.90 -0.79
N LEU A 159 -10.31 -0.91 -0.46
CA LEU A 159 -9.10 -1.12 0.33
C LEU A 159 -9.48 -1.57 1.75
N THR A 160 -8.84 -2.65 2.20
CA THR A 160 -9.02 -3.28 3.50
C THR A 160 -7.68 -3.40 4.21
N LEU A 161 -7.65 -3.11 5.50
CA LEU A 161 -6.49 -3.31 6.35
C LEU A 161 -6.91 -4.18 7.53
N LYS A 162 -6.47 -5.43 7.55
CA LYS A 162 -6.64 -6.31 8.69
C LYS A 162 -5.42 -6.16 9.59
N ALA A 163 -5.64 -6.05 10.89
CA ALA A 163 -4.61 -6.07 11.93
C ALA A 163 -5.14 -6.90 13.10
N PRO A 164 -4.30 -7.38 14.03
CA PRO A 164 -4.79 -8.07 15.21
C PRO A 164 -5.77 -7.17 15.97
N GLY A 165 -6.99 -7.67 16.19
CA GLY A 165 -8.13 -6.87 16.63
C GLY A 165 -9.25 -6.90 15.58
N LEU A 166 -10.09 -5.88 15.56
CA LEU A 166 -11.14 -5.75 14.55
C LEU A 166 -10.53 -5.25 13.24
N GLY A 167 -10.96 -5.85 12.12
CA GLY A 167 -10.48 -5.46 10.80
C GLY A 167 -10.96 -4.05 10.42
N TYR A 168 -10.10 -3.30 9.73
CA TYR A 168 -10.40 -1.97 9.27
C TYR A 168 -10.72 -1.93 7.77
N THR A 169 -11.63 -1.05 7.34
CA THR A 169 -11.78 -0.73 5.91
C THR A 169 -11.53 0.73 5.66
N CYS A 170 -10.98 1.03 4.50
CA CYS A 170 -10.81 2.38 4.04
C CYS A 170 -12.11 2.94 3.49
N GLY A 171 -12.27 4.27 3.59
CA GLY A 171 -13.15 5.02 2.70
C GLY A 171 -12.64 4.99 1.24
N PRO A 172 -13.24 5.78 0.34
CA PRO A 172 -12.74 5.90 -1.04
C PRO A 172 -11.33 6.49 -1.06
N LEU A 173 -10.45 5.95 -1.91
CA LEU A 173 -9.12 6.53 -2.17
C LEU A 173 -9.25 7.92 -2.78
N LEU A 174 -8.66 8.91 -2.12
CA LEU A 174 -8.67 10.30 -2.55
C LEU A 174 -7.36 10.62 -3.27
N ASN A 175 -7.45 11.35 -4.38
CA ASN A 175 -6.28 11.89 -5.06
C ASN A 175 -5.67 12.99 -4.18
N VAL A 176 -4.40 12.86 -3.84
CA VAL A 176 -3.67 13.81 -2.99
C VAL A 176 -2.46 14.34 -3.73
N ASP A 177 -1.89 15.45 -3.24
CA ASP A 177 -0.72 16.06 -3.86
C ASP A 177 0.42 15.03 -3.97
N PRO A 178 1.02 14.88 -5.17
CA PRO A 178 2.07 13.89 -5.38
C PRO A 178 3.27 14.17 -4.49
N THR A 179 3.97 13.11 -4.11
CA THR A 179 5.21 13.24 -3.36
C THR A 179 6.22 14.02 -4.20
N VAL A 180 7.02 14.88 -3.58
CA VAL A 180 8.09 15.60 -4.28
C VAL A 180 9.40 14.88 -3.99
N SER A 181 9.96 14.26 -5.03
CA SER A 181 11.31 13.71 -4.98
C SER A 181 12.35 14.82 -5.21
N THR A 182 13.53 14.67 -4.64
CA THR A 182 14.66 15.57 -4.92
C THR A 182 15.72 14.86 -5.75
N ASP A 183 16.21 15.54 -6.78
CA ASP A 183 17.25 15.09 -7.71
C ASP A 183 18.41 16.10 -7.72
N PHE A 184 19.54 15.72 -8.31
CA PHE A 184 20.76 16.54 -8.40
C PHE A 184 21.22 17.07 -7.04
N GLY A 185 21.32 16.18 -6.05
CA GLY A 185 21.79 16.53 -4.71
C GLY A 185 20.89 17.54 -3.99
N GLY A 186 19.57 17.47 -4.19
CA GLY A 186 18.61 18.35 -3.54
C GLY A 186 18.26 19.63 -4.30
N ARG A 187 18.92 19.90 -5.42
CA ARG A 187 18.76 21.18 -6.17
C ARG A 187 17.56 21.19 -7.11
N ARG A 188 17.00 20.02 -7.41
CA ARG A 188 15.83 19.90 -8.26
C ARG A 188 14.73 19.17 -7.51
N GLN A 189 13.58 19.81 -7.37
CA GLN A 189 12.35 19.15 -6.93
C GLN A 189 11.62 18.59 -8.15
N ARG A 190 11.25 17.31 -8.12
CA ARG A 190 10.42 16.66 -9.13
C ARG A 190 9.18 16.07 -8.46
N PRO A 191 7.97 16.54 -8.80
CA PRO A 191 6.74 15.88 -8.36
C PRO A 191 6.65 14.48 -8.99
N VAL A 192 6.30 13.51 -8.17
CA VAL A 192 6.08 12.11 -8.51
C VAL A 192 4.69 11.99 -9.16
N PHE A 193 4.61 12.29 -10.47
CA PHE A 193 3.39 12.34 -11.31
C PHE A 193 2.13 12.98 -10.66
N SER A 194 1.83 14.25 -10.94
CA SER A 194 0.46 14.82 -10.81
C SER A 194 -0.30 14.65 -12.13
N LYS A 195 -1.58 14.22 -12.07
CA LYS A 195 -2.53 14.57 -13.13
C LYS A 195 -3.01 16.00 -12.84
N HIS A 196 -2.59 16.97 -13.64
CA HIS A 196 -3.34 18.22 -13.78
C HIS A 196 -4.55 17.93 -14.65
N PHE A 197 -5.75 17.98 -14.07
CA PHE A 197 -6.97 18.15 -14.85
C PHE A 197 -7.18 19.66 -15.03
N ASN A 198 -7.30 20.09 -16.29
CA ASN A 198 -7.85 21.41 -16.63
C ASN A 198 -9.36 21.43 -16.35
#